data_AF-A0A645J6E8-F1
#
_entry.id   AF-A0A645J6E8-F1
#
_cell.length_a   1.000
_cell.length_b   1.000
_cell.length_c   1.000
_cell.angle_alpha   90.00
_cell.angle_beta   90.00
_cell.angle_gamma   90.00
#
_symmetry.space_group_name_H-M   'P 1'
#
loop_
_entity.id
_entity.type
_entity.pdbx_description
1 polymer ?
#
loop_
_entity_poly.entity_id
_entity_poly.type
_entity_poly.pdbx_seq_one_letter_code
_entity_poly.pdbx_strand_id
1 'polypeptide(L)'
;MKPRYVIALTPGIRLKTRWSFQLHNLLSGRFRQIIFHGTGSLFITGYMNINHDAPGKNVVCRIEDGLILGYDMTMCFSLARTETFWHYYRGKASLFDFQVIGEGIVFTQAQAPRGRGLMGDTWLVRLIRALGQFIGF
;
A
#
# COMPACT_ATOMS: atom_id res chain seq x y z
N MET A 1 7.78 4.59 -0.29
CA MET A 1 8.14 3.28 0.29
C MET A 1 7.33 3.02 1.56
N LYS A 2 6.92 1.78 1.84
CA LYS A 2 6.34 1.40 3.15
C LYS A 2 7.47 1.19 4.17
N PRO A 3 7.44 1.84 5.34
CA PRO A 3 8.57 1.83 6.29
C PRO A 3 8.90 0.45 6.85
N ARG A 4 7.89 -0.42 7.01
CA ARG A 4 8.05 -1.76 7.57
C ARG A 4 8.98 -2.68 6.77
N TYR A 5 9.20 -2.36 5.49
CA TYR A 5 10.01 -3.14 4.57
C TYR A 5 11.42 -2.57 4.42
N VAL A 6 11.76 -1.49 5.13
CA VAL A 6 13.09 -0.90 5.11
C VAL A 6 13.91 -1.49 6.26
N ILE A 7 15.06 -2.09 5.94
CA ILE A 7 15.96 -2.67 6.93
C ILE A 7 17.05 -1.67 7.33
N ALA A 8 17.62 -0.97 6.35
CA ALA A 8 18.75 -0.07 6.58
C ALA A 8 18.79 1.07 5.56
N LEU A 9 19.51 2.13 5.93
CA LEU A 9 19.70 3.36 5.16
C LEU A 9 21.17 3.77 5.26
N THR A 10 21.77 4.20 4.17
CA THR A 10 23.11 4.82 4.25
C THR A 10 23.04 6.25 4.79
N PRO A 11 24.13 6.76 5.39
CA PRO A 11 24.26 8.19 5.68
C PRO A 11 24.09 8.99 4.38
N GLY A 12 23.12 9.91 4.34
CA GLY A 12 22.78 10.71 3.15
C GLY A 12 21.29 10.68 2.77
N ILE A 13 20.57 9.63 3.18
CA ILE A 13 19.12 9.55 3.00
C ILE A 13 18.39 10.23 4.17
N ARG A 14 17.43 11.09 3.85
CA ARG A 14 16.52 11.74 4.80
C ARG A 14 15.10 11.19 4.63
N LEU A 15 14.36 11.17 5.74
CA LEU A 15 12.95 10.78 5.75
C LEU A 15 12.08 12.03 5.88
N LYS A 16 11.10 12.16 4.99
CA LYS A 16 10.04 13.16 5.06
C LYS A 16 8.70 12.47 5.21
N THR A 17 7.94 12.87 6.22
CA THR A 17 6.56 12.38 6.38
C THR A 17 5.59 13.37 5.75
N ARG A 18 4.70 12.88 4.89
CA ARG A 18 3.60 13.66 4.31
C ARG A 18 2.28 13.09 4.81
N TRP A 19 1.45 13.96 5.35
CA TRP A 19 0.09 13.62 5.76
C TRP A 19 -0.89 13.96 4.63
N SER A 20 -1.85 13.08 4.39
CA SER A 20 -2.95 13.33 3.46
C SER A 20 -4.27 12.96 4.12
N PHE A 21 -5.17 13.94 4.21
CA PHE A 21 -6.48 13.81 4.85
C PHE A 21 -7.63 13.76 3.83
N GLN A 22 -7.32 13.46 2.56
CA GLN A 22 -8.35 13.28 1.53
C GLN A 22 -9.23 12.07 1.87
N LEU A 23 -10.52 12.16 1.56
CA LEU A 23 -11.53 11.15 1.94
C LEU A 23 -11.13 9.72 1.52
N HIS A 24 -10.58 9.55 0.32
CA HIS A 24 -10.11 8.25 -0.18
C HIS A 24 -8.94 7.67 0.65
N ASN A 25 -8.03 8.53 1.14
CA ASN A 25 -6.94 8.14 2.03
C ASN A 25 -7.43 7.84 3.44
N LEU A 26 -8.48 8.52 3.89
CA LEU A 26 -9.14 8.25 5.17
C LEU A 26 -9.78 6.86 5.17
N LEU A 27 -10.56 6.55 4.12
CA LEU A 27 -11.27 5.27 3.98
C LEU A 27 -10.32 4.07 3.85
N SER A 28 -9.16 4.26 3.21
CA SER A 28 -8.13 3.23 3.09
C SER A 28 -7.18 3.14 4.30
N GLY A 29 -7.34 4.00 5.31
CA GLY A 29 -6.47 4.05 6.47
C GLY A 29 -5.05 4.54 6.17
N ARG A 30 -4.85 5.27 5.06
CA ARG A 30 -3.55 5.75 4.55
C ARG A 30 -3.36 7.24 4.69
N PHE A 31 -3.44 7.73 5.91
CA PHE A 31 -3.23 9.14 6.24
C PHE A 31 -1.75 9.58 6.16
N ARG A 32 -0.80 8.63 6.17
CA ARG A 32 0.63 8.91 6.30
C ARG A 32 1.44 8.24 5.19
N GLN A 33 2.16 9.06 4.42
CA GLN A 33 3.15 8.62 3.44
C GLN A 33 4.56 8.98 3.94
N ILE A 34 5.50 8.05 3.81
CA ILE A 34 6.92 8.30 4.11
C ILE A 34 7.71 8.32 2.81
N ILE A 35 8.40 9.43 2.60
CA ILE A 35 9.24 9.72 1.44
C ILE A 35 10.69 9.64 1.89
N PHE A 36 11.48 8.90 1.13
CA PHE A 36 12.93 8.79 1.31
C PHE A 36 13.58 9.62 0.20
N HIS A 37 14.46 10.55 0.56
CA HIS A 37 15.10 11.44 -0.40
C HIS A 37 16.55 11.74 -0.02
N GLY A 38 17.38 12.08 -1.01
CA GLY A 38 18.82 12.24 -0.86
C GLY A 38 19.60 11.20 -1.65
N THR A 39 20.92 11.26 -1.56
CA THR A 39 21.83 10.34 -2.28
C THR A 39 22.33 9.27 -1.32
N GLY A 40 22.15 8.01 -1.68
CA GLY A 40 22.55 6.87 -0.84
C GLY A 40 21.90 5.57 -1.28
N SER A 41 21.96 4.56 -0.42
CA SER A 41 21.34 3.25 -0.65
C SER A 41 20.28 2.97 0.40
N LEU A 42 19.12 2.51 -0.07
CA LEU A 42 17.99 2.04 0.72
C LEU A 42 17.95 0.52 0.66
N PHE A 43 18.11 -0.16 1.79
CA PHE A 43 18.03 -1.61 1.86
C PHE A 43 16.62 -2.03 2.28
N ILE A 44 15.99 -2.86 1.46
CA ILE A 44 14.63 -3.33 1.68
C ILE A 44 14.53 -4.84 1.78
N THR A 45 13.48 -5.30 2.46
CA THR A 45 13.05 -6.69 2.52
C THR A 45 11.62 -6.80 2.00
N GLY A 46 11.32 -7.94 1.40
CA GLY A 46 9.99 -8.30 0.92
C GLY A 46 9.75 -9.78 1.17
N TYR A 47 8.50 -10.21 1.02
CA TYR A 47 8.14 -11.60 1.15
C TYR A 47 8.35 -12.34 -0.17
N MET A 48 9.06 -13.47 -0.11
CA MET A 48 9.44 -14.27 -1.30
C MET A 48 10.27 -13.44 -2.29
N ASN A 49 9.75 -13.19 -3.50
CA ASN A 49 10.47 -12.46 -4.54
C ASN A 49 10.10 -10.98 -4.53
N ILE A 50 11.10 -10.11 -4.69
CA ILE A 50 10.91 -8.67 -4.91
C ILE A 50 11.02 -8.44 -6.42
N ASN A 51 9.96 -7.90 -7.00
CA ASN A 51 9.93 -7.47 -8.39
C ASN A 51 10.05 -5.94 -8.45
N HIS A 52 10.69 -5.45 -9.51
CA HIS A 52 10.74 -4.03 -9.83
C HIS A 52 10.19 -3.86 -11.24
N ASP A 53 9.05 -3.21 -11.35
CA ASP A 53 8.42 -2.91 -12.63
C ASP A 53 8.61 -1.43 -12.94
N ALA A 54 8.89 -1.13 -14.21
CA ALA A 54 8.97 0.24 -14.71
C ALA A 54 7.83 0.47 -15.71
N PRO A 55 6.61 0.74 -15.24
CA PRO A 55 5.49 1.00 -16.15
C PRO A 55 5.79 2.23 -17.03
N GLY A 56 5.41 2.13 -18.30
CA GLY A 56 5.59 3.22 -19.26
C GLY A 56 4.72 4.45 -18.91
N LYS A 57 5.05 5.59 -19.51
CA LYS A 57 4.47 6.92 -19.23
C LYS A 57 2.93 7.00 -19.14
N ASN A 58 2.21 6.16 -19.89
CA ASN A 58 0.74 6.14 -19.91
C ASN A 58 0.14 4.82 -19.42
N VAL A 59 0.95 3.95 -18.79
CA VAL A 59 0.50 2.66 -18.28
C VAL A 59 -0.08 2.85 -16.89
N VAL A 60 -1.27 2.29 -16.70
CA VAL A 60 -1.93 2.20 -15.41
C VAL A 60 -1.57 0.84 -14.81
N CYS A 61 -0.78 0.84 -13.73
CA CYS A 61 -0.48 -0.38 -12.99
C CYS A 61 -1.42 -0.51 -11.79
N ARG A 62 -2.24 -1.56 -11.75
CA ARG A 62 -3.09 -1.90 -10.60
C ARG A 62 -2.44 -3.00 -9.78
N ILE A 63 -2.18 -2.73 -8.50
CA ILE A 63 -1.43 -3.60 -7.60
C ILE A 63 -2.21 -3.76 -6.31
N GLU A 64 -2.41 -4.99 -5.86
CA GLU A 64 -3.04 -5.25 -4.57
C GLU A 64 -2.20 -4.64 -3.43
N ASP A 65 -2.87 -4.10 -2.41
CA ASP A 65 -2.19 -3.44 -1.31
C ASP A 65 -1.14 -4.32 -0.62
N GLY A 66 -1.45 -5.60 -0.41
CA GLY A 66 -0.54 -6.54 0.21
C GLY A 66 0.79 -6.70 -0.54
N LEU A 67 0.83 -6.38 -1.84
CA LEU A 67 1.95 -6.66 -2.72
C LEU A 67 2.85 -5.45 -2.98
N ILE A 68 2.40 -4.21 -2.74
CA ILE A 68 3.28 -3.05 -2.95
C ILE A 68 4.26 -2.85 -1.78
N LEU A 69 5.53 -2.66 -2.11
CA LEU A 69 6.60 -2.27 -1.19
C LEU A 69 6.83 -0.76 -1.25
N GLY A 70 6.82 -0.18 -2.46
CA GLY A 70 7.01 1.25 -2.68
C GLY A 70 6.93 1.60 -4.16
N TYR A 71 6.94 2.89 -4.46
CA TYR A 71 6.91 3.43 -5.82
C TYR A 71 7.64 4.77 -5.84
N ASP A 72 8.04 5.20 -7.03
CA ASP A 72 8.68 6.49 -7.26
C ASP A 72 7.70 7.66 -7.02
N MET A 73 8.20 8.73 -6.40
CA MET A 73 7.41 9.91 -6.08
C MET A 73 6.97 10.71 -7.31
N THR A 74 7.66 10.53 -8.44
CA THR A 74 7.31 11.15 -9.73
C THR A 74 5.99 10.62 -10.31
N MET A 75 5.55 9.44 -9.86
CA MET A 75 4.34 8.79 -10.36
C MET A 75 3.09 9.31 -9.66
N CYS A 76 1.99 9.37 -10.42
CA CYS A 76 0.67 9.67 -9.89
C CYS A 76 0.10 8.47 -9.15
N PHE A 77 -0.44 8.74 -7.97
CA PHE A 77 -1.00 7.75 -7.08
C PHE A 77 -2.52 7.90 -7.00
N SER A 78 -3.24 6.79 -7.17
CA SER A 78 -4.68 6.70 -6.95
C SER A 78 -5.05 5.39 -6.24
N LEU A 79 -6.24 5.36 -5.65
CA LEU A 79 -6.85 4.16 -5.11
C LEU A 79 -7.99 3.74 -6.02
N ALA A 80 -8.01 2.46 -6.37
CA ALA A 80 -9.09 1.87 -7.12
C ALA A 80 -9.82 0.86 -6.23
N ARG A 81 -11.15 0.85 -6.28
CA ARG A 81 -11.93 -0.14 -5.53
C ARG A 81 -11.68 -1.52 -6.12
N THR A 82 -11.49 -2.52 -5.26
CA THR A 82 -11.47 -3.92 -5.67
C THR A 82 -12.88 -4.31 -6.13
N GLU A 83 -12.98 -4.93 -7.31
CA GLU A 83 -14.27 -5.13 -7.99
C GLU A 83 -15.24 -6.01 -7.20
N THR A 84 -14.74 -6.96 -6.41
CA THR A 84 -15.58 -7.92 -5.68
C THR A 84 -15.48 -7.77 -4.16
N PHE A 85 -16.47 -7.06 -3.59
CA PHE A 85 -16.60 -6.87 -2.13
C PHE A 85 -16.62 -8.19 -1.32
N TRP A 86 -17.16 -9.27 -1.89
CA TRP A 86 -17.21 -10.56 -1.20
C TRP A 86 -15.81 -11.17 -0.95
N HIS A 87 -14.85 -10.94 -1.84
CA HIS A 87 -13.48 -11.40 -1.60
C HIS A 87 -12.85 -10.63 -0.44
N TYR A 88 -13.12 -9.33 -0.35
CA TYR A 88 -12.73 -8.52 0.80
C TYR A 88 -13.36 -9.00 2.11
N TYR A 89 -14.68 -9.19 2.15
CA TYR A 89 -15.36 -9.59 3.39
C TYR A 89 -14.85 -10.95 3.90
N ARG A 90 -14.47 -11.87 3.00
CA ARG A 90 -13.86 -13.17 3.35
C ARG A 90 -12.36 -13.09 3.68
N GLY A 91 -11.77 -11.89 3.71
CA GLY A 91 -10.34 -11.66 3.95
C GLY A 91 -9.43 -12.23 2.86
N LYS A 92 -9.96 -12.41 1.64
CA LYS A 92 -9.25 -12.98 0.48
C LYS A 92 -8.61 -11.93 -0.43
N ALA A 93 -9.01 -10.67 -0.31
CA ALA A 93 -8.48 -9.56 -1.09
C ALA A 93 -8.58 -8.24 -0.30
N SER A 94 -7.76 -7.25 -0.68
CA SER A 94 -7.92 -5.87 -0.20
C SER A 94 -9.27 -5.27 -0.59
N LEU A 95 -9.73 -4.26 0.14
CA LEU A 95 -10.88 -3.42 -0.27
C LEU A 95 -10.49 -2.45 -1.41
N PHE A 96 -9.23 -2.04 -1.40
CA PHE A 96 -8.68 -1.09 -2.36
C PHE A 96 -7.39 -1.64 -2.97
N ASP A 97 -7.31 -1.55 -4.28
CA ASP A 97 -6.09 -1.73 -5.04
C ASP A 97 -5.37 -0.38 -5.18
N PHE A 98 -4.06 -0.44 -5.26
CA PHE A 98 -3.26 0.70 -5.66
C PHE A 98 -3.24 0.85 -7.15
N GLN A 99 -3.34 2.08 -7.59
CA GLN A 99 -3.19 2.45 -8.98
C GLN A 99 -2.03 3.44 -9.07
N VAL A 100 -0.98 3.05 -9.78
CA VAL A 100 0.16 3.90 -10.06
C VAL A 100 0.17 4.22 -11.55
N ILE A 101 0.30 5.50 -11.88
CA ILE A 101 0.22 6.02 -13.25
C ILE A 101 1.43 6.90 -13.51
N GLY A 102 2.12 6.67 -14.62
CA GLY A 102 3.26 7.48 -15.02
C GLY A 102 4.54 6.66 -15.16
N GLU A 103 5.60 7.36 -15.51
CA GLU A 103 6.93 6.78 -15.68
C GLU A 103 7.69 6.80 -14.36
N GLY A 104 8.22 5.64 -13.96
CA GLY A 104 8.96 5.48 -12.71
C GLY A 104 9.11 4.01 -12.34
N ILE A 105 9.69 3.75 -11.17
CA ILE A 105 9.90 2.40 -10.67
C ILE A 105 8.89 2.08 -9.58
N VAL A 106 8.28 0.90 -9.66
CA VAL A 106 7.41 0.34 -8.64
C VAL A 106 8.02 -0.95 -8.11
N PHE A 107 8.15 -1.04 -6.78
CA PHE A 107 8.62 -2.23 -6.09
C PHE A 107 7.43 -3.01 -5.56
N THR A 108 7.32 -4.25 -6.00
CA THR A 108 6.28 -5.20 -5.58
C THR A 108 6.91 -6.47 -5.00
N GLN A 109 6.10 -7.24 -4.27
CA GLN A 109 6.47 -8.56 -3.79
C GLN A 109 5.52 -9.61 -4.36
N ALA A 110 6.03 -10.82 -4.58
CA ALA A 110 5.25 -11.90 -5.20
C ALA A 110 4.09 -12.39 -4.33
N GLN A 111 4.21 -12.27 -3.00
CA GLN A 111 3.16 -12.67 -2.06
C GLN A 111 3.03 -11.68 -0.91
N ALA A 112 1.80 -11.48 -0.45
CA ALA A 112 1.55 -10.79 0.81
C ALA A 112 1.87 -11.72 2.00
N PRO A 113 2.48 -11.22 3.09
CA PRO A 113 2.73 -12.03 4.27
C PRO A 113 1.41 -12.58 4.84
N ARG A 114 1.35 -13.91 5.05
CA ARG A 114 0.18 -14.58 5.63
C ARG A 114 -0.06 -14.10 7.07
N GLY A 115 -1.31 -13.82 7.43
CA GLY A 115 -1.73 -13.57 8.81
C GLY A 115 -1.72 -12.11 9.29
N ARG A 116 -1.40 -11.13 8.45
CA ARG A 116 -1.57 -9.71 8.77
C ARG A 116 -2.57 -9.08 7.82
N GLY A 117 -3.79 -8.87 8.35
CA GLY A 117 -4.80 -8.03 7.72
C GLY A 117 -4.16 -6.71 7.28
N LEU A 118 -4.55 -6.24 6.10
CA LEU A 118 -4.09 -5.00 5.53
C LEU A 118 -4.37 -3.90 6.57
N MET A 119 -3.49 -2.90 6.71
CA MET A 119 -3.62 -1.90 7.79
C MET A 119 -4.99 -1.17 7.77
N GLY A 120 -5.69 -1.16 6.63
CA GLY A 120 -7.07 -0.68 6.50
C GLY A 120 -8.15 -1.66 6.99
N ASP A 121 -7.87 -2.97 7.05
CA ASP A 121 -8.81 -4.00 7.46
C ASP A 121 -9.11 -3.98 8.97
N THR A 122 -8.18 -3.48 9.80
CA THR A 122 -8.32 -3.73 11.25
C THR A 122 -9.38 -2.85 11.91
N TRP A 123 -9.46 -1.56 11.57
CA TRP A 123 -10.38 -0.65 12.27
C TRP A 123 -11.79 -0.67 11.67
N LEU A 124 -11.90 -0.72 10.34
CA LEU A 124 -13.19 -0.66 9.63
C LEU A 124 -13.95 -1.99 9.75
N VAL A 125 -13.26 -3.14 9.66
CA VAL A 125 -13.87 -4.46 9.95
C VAL A 125 -14.26 -4.58 11.42
N ARG A 126 -13.46 -4.03 12.34
CA ARG A 126 -13.84 -3.98 13.77
C ARG A 126 -15.10 -3.15 13.99
N LEU A 127 -15.21 -2.01 13.31
CA LEU A 127 -16.38 -1.13 13.41
C LEU A 127 -17.62 -1.78 12.79
N ILE A 128 -17.49 -2.40 11.61
CA ILE A 128 -18.59 -3.17 10.97
C ILE A 128 -19.00 -4.35 11.84
N ARG A 129 -18.06 -5.11 12.42
CA ARG A 129 -18.39 -6.22 13.33
C ARG A 129 -19.05 -5.74 14.62
N ALA A 130 -18.57 -4.64 15.18
CA ALA A 130 -19.19 -4.04 16.36
C ALA A 130 -20.63 -3.59 16.04
N LEU A 131 -20.86 -2.97 14.88
CA LEU A 131 -22.21 -2.63 14.43
C LEU A 131 -23.07 -3.87 14.13
N GLY A 132 -22.51 -4.91 13.52
CA GLY A 132 -23.18 -6.19 13.27
C GLY A 132 -23.65 -6.87 14.55
N GLN A 133 -22.84 -6.84 15.62
CA GLN A 133 -23.23 -7.31 16.95
C GLN A 133 -24.42 -6.54 17.53
N PHE A 134 -24.60 -5.25 17.21
CA PHE A 134 -25.77 -4.48 17.62
C PHE A 134 -27.02 -4.74 16.77
N ILE A 135 -26.85 -5.27 15.56
CA ILE A 135 -27.95 -5.49 14.60
C ILE A 135 -28.34 -6.98 14.52
N GLY A 136 -27.60 -7.89 15.17
CA GLY A 136 -27.98 -9.29 15.34
C GLY A 136 -27.56 -10.22 14.20
N PHE A 137 -26.36 -10.01 13.62
CA PHE A 137 -25.67 -10.96 12.74
C PHE A 137 -24.18 -11.08 13.08
#